data_AF-A0AA42ZWX7-F1
#
_entry.id   AF-A0AA42ZWX7-F1
#
_cell.length_a   1.000
_cell.length_b   1.000
_cell.length_c   1.000
_cell.angle_alpha   90.00
_cell.angle_beta   90.00
_cell.angle_gamma   90.00
#
_symmetry.space_group_name_H-M   'P 1'
#
loop_
_entity.id
_entity.type
_entity.pdbx_description
1 polymer ?
#
loop_
_entity_poly.entity_id
_entity_poly.type
_entity_poly.pdbx_seq_one_letter_code
_entity_poly.pdbx_strand_id
1 'polypeptide(L)'
;MRLLLVHSRIHKLICFPLMIFGLCLITDAARSEIVDIQRTVLDEDIVHYTFDVDLGPDEFDMIRLHRVVRERRPGRPIATIDGIFMLPGSPNYFEAIFMAPSISTAVPWDHSIAVFLAKNGIDVWGMDYA
;
A
#
# COMPACT_ATOMS: atom_id res chain seq x y z
N MET A 1 -5.77 4.55 67.55
CA MET A 1 -5.18 3.65 66.55
C MET A 1 -5.78 3.96 65.17
N ARG A 2 -5.35 5.07 64.55
CA ARG A 2 -5.78 5.56 63.23
C ARG A 2 -4.53 5.62 62.34
N LEU A 3 -4.11 4.50 61.74
CA LEU A 3 -2.95 4.53 60.83
C LEU A 3 -3.04 3.60 59.61
N LEU A 4 -4.10 2.80 59.46
CA LEU A 4 -4.17 1.76 58.42
C LEU A 4 -5.09 2.08 57.22
N LEU A 5 -5.85 3.19 57.23
CA LEU A 5 -6.85 3.49 56.20
C LEU A 5 -6.41 4.50 55.13
N VAL A 6 -5.26 5.16 55.29
CA VAL A 6 -4.78 6.19 54.34
C VAL A 6 -3.91 5.58 53.22
N HIS A 7 -3.26 4.45 53.47
CA HIS A 7 -2.34 3.81 52.50
C HIS A 7 -3.05 3.22 51.26
N SER A 8 -4.32 2.81 51.41
CA SER A 8 -5.12 2.18 50.34
C SER A 8 -5.59 3.15 49.27
N ARG A 9 -5.90 4.42 49.62
CA ARG A 9 -6.42 5.41 48.66
C ARG A 9 -5.34 6.00 47.76
N ILE A 10 -4.10 6.11 48.24
CA ILE A 10 -2.99 6.73 47.50
C ILE A 10 -2.48 5.80 46.38
N HIS A 11 -2.45 4.48 46.61
CA HIS A 11 -2.07 3.50 45.58
C HIS A 11 -3.06 3.48 44.40
N LYS A 12 -4.36 3.66 44.66
CA LYS A 12 -5.37 3.72 43.58
C LYS A 12 -5.33 5.04 42.79
N LEU A 13 -4.96 6.16 43.42
CA LEU A 13 -4.84 7.45 42.72
C LEU A 13 -3.59 7.56 41.84
N ILE A 14 -2.54 6.79 42.13
CA ILE A 14 -1.27 6.85 41.38
C ILE A 14 -1.18 5.72 40.33
N CYS A 15 -1.63 4.50 40.63
CA CYS A 15 -1.58 3.39 39.66
C CYS A 15 -2.52 3.56 38.47
N PHE A 16 -3.69 4.17 38.66
CA PHE A 16 -4.66 4.33 37.56
C PHE A 16 -4.20 5.30 36.46
N PRO A 17 -3.69 6.51 36.76
CA PRO A 17 -3.18 7.40 35.71
C PRO A 17 -1.88 6.89 35.08
N LEU A 18 -1.03 6.16 35.82
CA LEU A 18 0.18 5.55 35.25
C LEU A 18 -0.15 4.43 34.24
N MET A 19 -1.17 3.62 34.52
CA MET A 19 -1.65 2.59 33.60
C MET A 19 -2.29 3.19 32.34
N ILE A 20 -3.02 4.31 32.47
CA ILE A 20 -3.62 5.01 31.33
C ILE A 20 -2.53 5.71 30.48
N PHE A 21 -1.53 6.36 31.10
CA PHE A 21 -0.40 6.93 30.37
C PHE A 21 0.46 5.84 29.70
N GLY A 22 0.68 4.70 30.36
CA GLY A 22 1.35 3.55 29.77
C GLY A 22 0.59 2.97 28.58
N LEU A 23 -0.74 2.89 28.65
CA LEU A 23 -1.58 2.41 27.54
C LEU A 23 -1.56 3.39 26.34
N CYS A 24 -1.50 4.71 26.58
CA CYS A 24 -1.36 5.72 25.53
C CYS A 24 0.04 5.78 24.90
N LEU A 25 1.08 5.25 25.55
CA LEU A 25 2.44 5.17 25.01
C LEU A 25 2.70 3.91 24.16
N ILE A 26 1.77 2.94 24.15
CA ILE A 26 1.92 1.65 23.44
C ILE A 26 1.11 1.61 22.14
N THR A 27 0.18 2.55 21.92
CA THR A 27 -0.51 2.65 20.64
C THR A 27 0.32 3.48 19.68
N ASP A 28 1.34 2.87 19.07
CA ASP A 28 1.74 3.34 17.74
C ASP A 28 0.52 3.08 16.84
N ALA A 29 -0.19 4.14 16.47
CA ALA A 29 -1.34 3.99 15.60
C ALA A 29 -0.82 3.38 14.30
N ALA A 30 -1.35 2.24 13.88
CA ALA A 30 -1.01 1.61 12.61
C ALA A 30 -0.98 2.69 11.52
N ARG A 31 0.23 3.07 11.11
CA ARG A 31 0.47 4.18 10.19
C ARG A 31 0.66 3.54 8.84
N SER A 32 -0.28 3.80 7.94
CA SER A 32 -0.10 3.47 6.53
C SER A 32 0.40 4.72 5.80
N GLU A 33 1.59 4.64 5.24
CA GLU A 33 2.21 5.76 4.52
C GLU A 33 2.78 5.29 3.18
N ILE A 34 2.57 6.09 2.14
CA ILE A 34 3.24 5.88 0.87
C ILE A 34 4.66 6.44 1.01
N VAL A 35 5.65 5.56 0.99
CA VAL A 35 7.07 5.90 1.22
C VAL A 35 7.85 6.08 -0.08
N ASP A 36 7.43 5.45 -1.18
CA ASP A 36 7.99 5.64 -2.51
C ASP A 36 6.90 5.71 -3.58
N ILE A 37 7.14 6.51 -4.62
CA ILE A 37 6.28 6.60 -5.80
C ILE A 37 7.15 6.62 -7.06
N GLN A 38 6.95 5.65 -7.94
CA GLN A 38 7.63 5.62 -9.23
C GLN A 38 6.63 5.74 -10.38
N ARG A 39 7.10 6.31 -11.49
CA ARG A 39 6.32 6.49 -12.72
C ARG A 39 7.16 6.04 -13.93
N THR A 40 6.72 4.98 -14.58
CA THR A 40 7.39 4.42 -15.77
C THR A 40 6.44 4.47 -16.96
N VAL A 41 6.86 5.10 -18.06
CA VAL A 41 6.11 5.04 -19.32
C VAL A 41 6.35 3.67 -19.95
N LEU A 42 5.28 2.92 -20.21
CA LEU A 42 5.36 1.57 -20.76
C LEU A 42 5.32 1.57 -22.29
N ASP A 43 4.26 2.16 -22.83
CA ASP A 43 3.95 2.19 -24.26
C ASP A 43 3.07 3.40 -24.56
N GLU A 44 3.51 4.27 -25.47
CA GLU A 44 2.83 5.52 -25.83
C GLU A 44 2.40 6.36 -24.61
N ASP A 45 1.11 6.38 -24.31
CA ASP A 45 0.47 7.12 -23.24
C ASP A 45 0.06 6.24 -22.04
N ILE A 46 0.46 4.97 -22.05
CA ILE A 46 0.25 4.03 -20.95
C ILE A 46 1.40 4.12 -19.96
N VAL A 47 1.05 4.30 -18.70
CA VAL A 47 2.00 4.54 -17.61
C VAL A 47 1.73 3.57 -16.48
N HIS A 48 2.81 3.03 -15.94
CA HIS A 48 2.82 2.24 -14.71
C HIS A 48 3.32 3.10 -13.56
N TYR A 49 2.49 3.23 -12.56
CA TYR A 49 2.85 3.78 -11.27
C TYR A 49 3.06 2.64 -10.27
N THR A 50 4.11 2.76 -9.46
CA THR A 50 4.26 1.95 -8.25
C THR A 50 4.18 2.85 -7.03
N PHE A 51 3.57 2.34 -5.97
CA PHE A 51 3.50 2.99 -4.67
C PHE A 51 3.94 1.98 -3.62
N ASP A 52 5.06 2.24 -2.95
CA ASP A 52 5.45 1.43 -1.79
C ASP A 52 4.74 1.98 -0.57
N VAL A 53 3.99 1.12 0.10
CA VAL A 53 3.17 1.47 1.25
C VAL A 53 3.72 0.75 2.46
N ASP A 54 4.25 1.52 3.40
CA ASP A 54 4.60 1.07 4.74
C ASP A 54 3.30 0.84 5.52
N LEU A 55 3.17 -0.32 6.15
CA LEU A 55 2.01 -0.76 6.93
C LEU A 55 2.34 -0.96 8.41
N GLY A 56 3.61 -0.91 8.83
CA GLY A 56 4.00 -1.36 10.15
C GLY A 56 5.47 -1.22 10.49
N PRO A 57 5.85 -1.53 11.74
CA PRO A 57 7.19 -1.25 12.25
C PRO A 57 8.27 -2.21 11.71
N ASP A 58 7.89 -3.37 11.16
CA ASP A 58 8.85 -4.36 10.66
C ASP A 58 9.25 -4.10 9.21
N GLU A 59 10.48 -4.49 8.83
CA GLU A 59 11.05 -4.19 7.50
C GLU A 59 10.27 -4.79 6.31
N PHE A 60 9.44 -5.80 6.58
CA PHE A 60 8.61 -6.48 5.60
C PHE A 60 7.12 -6.15 5.74
N ASP A 61 6.75 -5.23 6.63
CA ASP A 61 5.38 -4.69 6.71
C ASP A 61 5.15 -3.69 5.56
N MET A 62 5.41 -4.13 4.34
CA MET A 62 5.31 -3.33 3.13
C MET A 62 4.42 -4.02 2.11
N ILE A 63 3.74 -3.24 1.31
CA ILE A 63 3.13 -3.72 0.07
C ILE A 63 3.52 -2.77 -1.05
N ARG A 64 3.55 -3.28 -2.27
CA ARG A 64 3.63 -2.44 -3.46
C ARG A 64 2.29 -2.41 -4.14
N LEU A 65 1.73 -1.23 -4.34
CA LEU A 65 0.58 -1.04 -5.21
C LEU A 65 1.06 -0.71 -6.62
N HIS A 66 0.38 -1.26 -7.61
CA HIS A 66 0.61 -1.01 -9.02
C HIS A 66 -0.62 -0.30 -9.57
N ARG A 67 -0.40 0.69 -10.42
CA ARG A 67 -1.46 1.28 -11.23
C ARG A 67 -0.99 1.41 -12.69
N VAL A 68 -1.72 0.79 -13.60
CA VAL A 68 -1.48 0.90 -15.04
C VAL A 68 -2.64 1.67 -15.65
N VAL A 69 -2.35 2.85 -16.17
CA VAL A 69 -3.39 3.78 -16.64
C VAL A 69 -2.91 4.57 -17.85
N ARG A 70 -3.86 4.97 -18.70
CA ARG A 70 -3.60 5.94 -19.75
C ARG A 70 -3.50 7.36 -19.19
N GLU A 71 -2.53 8.12 -19.64
CA GLU A 71 -2.40 9.55 -19.35
C GLU A 71 -2.85 10.42 -20.52
N ARG A 72 -3.53 11.54 -20.22
CA ARG A 72 -3.78 12.58 -21.22
C ARG A 72 -2.51 13.39 -21.51
N ARG A 73 -1.67 13.55 -20.49
CA ARG A 73 -0.37 14.22 -20.53
C ARG A 73 0.45 13.78 -19.31
N PRO A 74 1.79 13.95 -19.32
CA PRO A 74 2.65 13.49 -18.24
C PRO A 74 2.11 13.83 -16.85
N GLY A 75 1.92 12.81 -16.01
CA GLY A 75 1.43 12.93 -14.63
C GLY A 75 -0.07 13.23 -14.50
N ARG A 76 -0.85 13.13 -15.58
CA ARG A 76 -2.30 13.37 -15.57
C ARG A 76 -3.07 12.24 -16.27
N PRO A 77 -3.56 11.25 -15.50
CA PRO A 77 -4.43 10.18 -16.00
C PRO A 77 -5.67 10.72 -16.72
N ILE A 78 -6.19 9.95 -17.68
CA ILE A 78 -7.52 10.20 -18.26
C ILE A 78 -8.62 9.93 -17.23
N ALA A 79 -9.83 10.42 -17.49
CA ALA A 79 -11.01 9.87 -16.84
C ALA A 79 -11.25 8.45 -17.39
N THR A 80 -11.30 7.46 -16.50
CA THR A 80 -11.51 6.06 -16.86
C THR A 80 -12.99 5.70 -16.80
N ILE A 81 -13.36 4.62 -17.51
CA ILE A 81 -14.74 4.12 -17.55
C ILE A 81 -15.06 3.37 -16.25
N ASP A 82 -14.10 2.56 -15.78
CA ASP A 82 -14.19 1.76 -14.57
C ASP A 82 -12.78 1.48 -14.03
N GLY A 83 -12.69 0.77 -12.90
CA GLY A 83 -11.45 0.30 -12.31
C GLY A 83 -11.50 -1.20 -11.99
N ILE A 84 -10.34 -1.86 -12.09
CA ILE A 84 -10.18 -3.25 -11.68
C ILE A 84 -8.97 -3.38 -10.76
N PHE A 85 -9.07 -4.20 -9.72
CA PHE A 85 -7.96 -4.54 -8.85
C PHE A 85 -7.55 -5.99 -9.06
N MET A 86 -6.34 -6.22 -9.56
CA MET A 86 -5.83 -7.54 -9.93
C MET A 86 -4.84 -8.04 -8.88
N LEU A 87 -5.05 -9.27 -8.44
CA LEU A 87 -4.25 -9.91 -7.41
C LEU A 87 -3.52 -11.13 -7.99
N PRO A 88 -2.18 -11.17 -7.95
CA PRO A 88 -1.44 -12.33 -8.42
C PRO A 88 -1.61 -13.52 -7.45
N GLY A 89 -1.51 -14.73 -7.97
CA GLY A 89 -1.41 -15.94 -7.14
C GLY A 89 0.03 -16.24 -6.76
N SER A 90 0.26 -16.81 -5.57
CA SER A 90 1.59 -17.26 -5.13
C SER A 90 2.18 -18.32 -6.08
N PRO A 91 3.50 -18.31 -6.35
CA PRO A 91 4.54 -17.43 -5.80
C PRO A 91 4.86 -16.21 -6.69
N ASN A 92 3.85 -15.67 -7.38
CA ASN A 92 4.06 -14.61 -8.37
C ASN A 92 3.77 -13.21 -7.84
N TYR A 93 4.23 -12.21 -8.59
CA TYR A 93 4.03 -10.78 -8.38
C TYR A 93 3.30 -10.17 -9.60
N PHE A 94 2.83 -8.94 -9.46
CA PHE A 94 1.93 -8.26 -10.39
C PHE A 94 2.55 -8.15 -11.78
N GLU A 95 3.79 -7.66 -11.90
CA GLU A 95 4.43 -7.52 -13.21
C GLU A 95 4.60 -8.87 -13.91
N ALA A 96 5.00 -9.92 -13.18
CA ALA A 96 5.23 -11.23 -13.77
C ALA A 96 3.97 -11.83 -14.42
N ILE A 97 2.80 -11.63 -13.81
CA ILE A 97 1.56 -12.24 -14.29
C ILE A 97 0.82 -11.33 -15.27
N PHE A 98 0.75 -10.03 -14.99
CA PHE A 98 -0.13 -9.13 -15.72
C PHE A 98 0.61 -8.19 -16.68
N MET A 99 1.93 -8.07 -16.55
CA MET A 99 2.78 -7.19 -17.36
C MET A 99 4.08 -7.87 -17.82
N ALA A 100 4.03 -9.12 -18.28
CA ALA A 100 5.21 -9.86 -18.74
C ALA A 100 6.26 -9.08 -19.60
N PRO A 101 5.87 -8.13 -20.48
CA PRO A 101 6.83 -7.28 -21.21
C PRO A 101 7.74 -6.40 -20.33
N SER A 102 7.35 -6.07 -19.09
CA SER A 102 8.21 -5.30 -18.17
C SER A 102 9.42 -6.08 -17.65
N ILE A 103 9.35 -7.43 -17.71
CA ILE A 103 10.43 -8.32 -17.26
C ILE A 103 11.14 -9.02 -18.42
N SER A 104 10.63 -8.92 -19.65
CA SER A 104 11.23 -9.54 -20.85
C SER A 104 10.94 -8.74 -22.11
N THR A 105 12.00 -8.34 -22.81
CA THR A 105 11.90 -7.64 -24.11
C THR A 105 11.45 -8.54 -25.25
N ALA A 106 11.32 -9.85 -25.02
CA ALA A 106 10.86 -10.81 -26.03
C ALA A 106 9.32 -10.81 -26.17
N VAL A 107 8.59 -10.19 -25.23
CA VAL A 107 7.13 -10.18 -25.21
C VAL A 107 6.61 -8.78 -25.59
N PRO A 108 5.77 -8.66 -26.63
CA PRO A 108 5.15 -7.38 -26.99
C PRO A 108 4.17 -6.85 -25.94
N TRP A 109 3.99 -5.52 -25.87
CA TRP A 109 3.11 -4.85 -24.90
C TRP A 109 1.61 -5.18 -25.04
N ASP A 110 1.15 -5.55 -26.23
CA ASP A 110 -0.23 -5.99 -26.47
C ASP A 110 -0.54 -7.38 -25.89
N HIS A 111 0.47 -8.12 -25.43
CA HIS A 111 0.30 -9.38 -24.69
C HIS A 111 0.18 -9.18 -23.16
N SER A 112 0.19 -7.94 -22.67
CA SER A 112 -0.12 -7.62 -21.27
C SER A 112 -1.61 -7.32 -21.11
N ILE A 113 -2.30 -8.10 -20.26
CA ILE A 113 -3.71 -7.85 -19.95
C ILE A 113 -3.92 -6.50 -19.24
N ALA A 114 -3.00 -6.09 -18.36
CA ALA A 114 -3.07 -4.79 -17.69
C ALA A 114 -2.97 -3.63 -18.70
N VAL A 115 -2.03 -3.72 -19.64
CA VAL A 115 -1.86 -2.71 -20.70
C VAL A 115 -3.05 -2.71 -21.66
N PHE A 116 -3.56 -3.88 -22.05
CA PHE A 116 -4.75 -3.99 -22.87
C PHE A 116 -5.95 -3.27 -22.22
N LEU A 117 -6.21 -3.54 -20.94
CA LEU A 117 -7.32 -2.90 -20.21
C LEU A 117 -7.12 -1.38 -20.08
N ALA A 118 -5.90 -0.92 -19.77
CA ALA A 118 -5.58 0.50 -19.69
C ALA A 118 -5.76 1.23 -21.03
N LYS A 119 -5.35 0.60 -22.15
CA LYS A 119 -5.59 1.12 -23.51
C LYS A 119 -7.08 1.25 -23.83
N ASN A 120 -7.92 0.43 -23.20
CA ASN A 120 -9.37 0.45 -23.33
C ASN A 120 -10.08 1.29 -22.24
N GLY A 121 -9.33 2.14 -21.52
CA GLY A 121 -9.90 3.13 -20.61
C GLY A 121 -10.31 2.59 -19.24
N ILE A 122 -9.79 1.42 -18.84
CA ILE A 122 -9.94 0.88 -17.49
C ILE A 122 -8.75 1.33 -16.63
N ASP A 123 -9.02 1.75 -15.40
CA ASP A 123 -7.97 2.02 -14.41
C ASP A 123 -7.54 0.71 -13.76
N VAL A 124 -6.38 0.18 -14.14
CA VAL A 124 -5.91 -1.12 -13.64
C VAL A 124 -5.06 -0.89 -12.40
N TRP A 125 -5.49 -1.48 -11.30
CA TRP A 125 -4.75 -1.51 -10.04
C TRP A 125 -4.33 -2.94 -9.71
N GLY A 126 -3.34 -3.08 -8.84
CA GLY A 126 -2.99 -4.36 -8.24
C GLY A 126 -1.95 -4.21 -7.14
N MET A 127 -1.48 -5.34 -6.62
CA MET A 127 -0.60 -5.36 -5.45
C MET A 127 0.38 -6.52 -5.49
N ASP A 128 1.59 -6.28 -4.98
CA ASP A 128 2.51 -7.30 -4.53
C ASP A 128 2.41 -7.48 -3.01
N TYR A 129 2.37 -8.74 -2.59
CA TYR A 129 2.52 -9.13 -1.19
C TYR A 129 4.01 -9.14 -0.86
N ALA A 130 4.44 -8.49 0.23
CA ALA A 130 5.80 -8.68 0.75
C ALA A 130 6.05 -10.14 1.19
#